data_AF-A0A139B172-F1
#
_entry.id   AF-A0A139B172-F1
#
_cell.length_a   1.000
_cell.length_b   1.000
_cell.length_c   1.000
_cell.angle_alpha   90.00
_cell.angle_beta   90.00
_cell.angle_gamma   90.00
#
_symmetry.space_group_name_H-M   'P 1'
#
loop_
_entity.id
_entity.type
_entity.pdbx_description
1 polymer ?
#
loop_
_entity_poly.entity_id
_entity_poly.type
_entity_poly.pdbx_seq_one_letter_code
_entity_poly.pdbx_strand_id
1 'polypeptide(L)'
;MWPDMTDMSFERSQFFLVKYVPDPHDPANGGGLKALSKHFDKCTITLNLCLALNPSPSSFRGSLLSFFSHAEHTHPFLTYSHTPGHALFHLGGLWHAVTPVEVGERWGIIAFLR
;
A
#
# COMPACT_ATOMS: atom_id res chain seq x y z
N MET A 1 17.98 13.24 28.41
CA MET A 1 17.04 14.35 28.14
C MET A 1 16.21 13.90 26.95
N TRP A 2 14.97 13.51 27.21
CA TRP A 2 14.02 13.11 26.17
C TRP A 2 13.55 14.37 25.43
N PRO A 3 13.31 14.33 24.11
CA PRO A 3 12.80 15.51 23.42
C PRO A 3 11.45 15.93 24.00
N ASP A 4 11.33 17.23 24.21
CA ASP A 4 10.13 17.93 24.65
C ASP A 4 9.04 17.77 23.56
N MET A 5 7.95 17.10 23.92
CA MET A 5 6.82 16.77 23.02
C MET A 5 5.70 17.84 23.09
N THR A 6 5.97 19.02 23.66
CA THR A 6 4.93 20.02 23.95
C THR A 6 4.60 20.95 22.78
N ASP A 7 5.26 20.83 21.63
CA ASP A 7 4.85 21.49 20.39
C ASP A 7 4.57 20.46 19.28
N MET A 8 3.48 19.71 19.45
CA MET A 8 2.87 18.95 18.35
C MET A 8 1.51 19.56 18.04
N SER A 9 1.51 20.64 17.25
CA SER A 9 0.33 20.96 16.46
C SER A 9 -0.13 19.68 15.75
N PHE A 10 -1.36 19.21 16.02
CA PHE A 10 -1.89 17.97 15.46
C PHE A 10 -2.02 18.04 13.93
N GLU A 11 -0.92 17.78 13.22
CA GLU A 11 -0.92 17.34 11.82
C GLU A 11 -1.36 15.86 11.82
N ARG A 12 -2.67 15.64 11.80
CA ARG A 12 -3.27 14.33 12.14
C ARG A 12 -2.81 13.22 11.20
N SER A 13 -2.33 12.12 11.78
CA SER A 13 -2.15 10.85 11.08
C SER A 13 -3.52 10.29 10.65
N GLN A 14 -3.56 9.61 9.49
CA GLN A 14 -4.78 9.00 8.95
C GLN A 14 -4.64 7.49 8.87
N PHE A 15 -5.70 6.76 9.18
CA PHE A 15 -5.71 5.29 9.20
C PHE A 15 -6.88 4.78 8.38
N PHE A 16 -6.61 3.77 7.56
CA PHE A 16 -7.57 3.17 6.65
C PHE A 16 -7.51 1.66 6.77
N LEU A 17 -8.68 1.02 6.82
CA LEU A 17 -8.81 -0.40 6.53
C LEU A 17 -9.27 -0.54 5.09
N VAL A 18 -8.47 -1.21 4.27
CA VAL A 18 -8.68 -1.33 2.83
C VAL A 18 -8.88 -2.79 2.47
N LYS A 19 -9.89 -3.07 1.64
CA LYS A 19 -10.14 -4.40 1.07
C LYS A 19 -9.90 -4.34 -0.44
N TYR A 20 -9.04 -5.23 -0.93
CA TYR A 20 -8.75 -5.44 -2.34
C TYR A 20 -9.32 -6.79 -2.77
N VAL A 21 -10.06 -6.80 -3.88
CA VAL A 21 -10.68 -8.00 -4.45
C VAL A 21 -10.49 -8.00 -5.97
N PRO A 22 -10.55 -9.17 -6.65
CA PRO A 22 -10.57 -9.22 -8.11
C PRO A 22 -11.79 -8.52 -8.72
N ASP A 23 -11.62 -7.93 -9.91
CA ASP A 23 -12.76 -7.43 -10.70
C ASP A 23 -13.33 -8.52 -11.57
N PRO A 24 -14.63 -8.78 -11.48
CA PRO A 24 -15.29 -9.60 -12.47
C PRO A 24 -15.48 -8.88 -13.83
N HIS A 25 -15.42 -7.54 -13.89
CA HIS A 25 -15.73 -6.76 -15.09
C HIS A 25 -14.51 -6.25 -15.86
N ASP A 26 -13.34 -6.24 -15.24
CA ASP A 26 -12.07 -5.92 -15.89
C ASP A 26 -10.95 -6.84 -15.37
N PRO A 27 -10.93 -8.12 -15.76
CA PRO A 27 -9.91 -9.07 -15.30
C PRO A 27 -8.52 -8.76 -15.85
N ALA A 28 -8.41 -7.93 -16.89
CA ALA A 28 -7.13 -7.52 -17.49
C ALA A 28 -6.49 -6.34 -16.75
N ASN A 29 -7.29 -5.44 -16.14
CA ASN A 29 -6.80 -4.31 -15.34
C ASN A 29 -7.20 -4.38 -13.84
N GLY A 30 -7.80 -5.50 -13.42
CA GLY A 30 -8.23 -5.87 -12.07
C GLY A 30 -8.71 -4.73 -11.16
N GLY A 31 -9.95 -4.30 -11.32
CA GLY A 31 -10.72 -3.60 -10.30
C GLY A 31 -11.35 -4.43 -9.16
N GLY A 32 -10.78 -4.26 -7.98
CA GLY A 32 -11.54 -4.15 -6.74
C GLY A 32 -10.72 -3.26 -5.83
N LEU A 33 -11.14 -1.99 -5.71
CA LEU A 33 -10.22 -0.85 -5.74
C LEU A 33 -9.26 -1.00 -6.94
N LYS A 34 -9.59 -0.31 -8.05
CA LYS A 34 -8.79 -0.19 -9.28
C LYS A 34 -7.30 -0.23 -8.94
N ALA A 35 -6.50 -1.00 -9.68
CA ALA A 35 -5.04 -0.87 -9.69
C ALA A 35 -4.64 0.57 -9.36
N LEU A 36 -3.91 0.76 -8.26
CA LEU A 36 -3.57 2.11 -7.85
C LEU A 36 -2.52 2.60 -8.84
N SER A 37 -2.97 3.49 -9.73
CA SER A 37 -2.10 4.17 -10.70
C SER A 37 -0.94 4.83 -9.97
N LYS A 38 0.17 5.02 -10.67
CA LYS A 38 1.38 5.57 -10.07
C LYS A 38 1.10 6.91 -9.37
N HIS A 39 1.38 6.98 -8.08
CA HIS A 39 1.13 8.14 -7.21
C HIS A 39 2.16 8.19 -6.08
N PHE A 40 2.03 9.16 -5.20
CA PHE A 40 2.72 9.22 -3.91
C PHE A 40 1.70 9.55 -2.82
N ASP A 41 2.03 9.22 -1.58
CA ASP A 41 1.16 9.49 -0.44
C ASP A 41 1.46 10.87 0.15
N LYS A 42 0.42 11.60 0.54
CA LYS A 42 0.56 12.92 1.17
C LYS A 42 0.87 12.79 2.67
N CYS A 43 2.01 12.19 3.00
CA CYS A 43 2.48 11.95 4.36
C CYS A 43 4.02 11.90 4.43
N THR A 44 4.56 11.82 5.64
CA THR A 44 6.01 11.64 5.88
C THR A 44 6.38 10.18 5.66
N ILE A 45 5.64 9.27 6.30
CA ILE A 45 5.82 7.82 6.21
C ILE A 45 4.47 7.16 5.98
N THR A 46 4.44 6.20 5.06
CA THR A 46 3.33 5.26 4.90
C THR A 46 3.69 3.94 5.57
N LEU A 47 2.79 3.47 6.42
CA LEU A 47 2.75 2.09 6.91
C LEU A 47 1.67 1.34 6.14
N ASN A 48 2.02 0.19 5.56
CA ASN A 48 1.10 -0.71 4.88
C ASN A 48 1.26 -2.12 5.46
N LEU A 49 0.33 -2.52 6.33
CA LEU A 49 0.26 -3.85 6.92
C LEU A 49 -0.68 -4.73 6.08
N CYS A 50 -0.14 -5.81 5.51
CA CYS A 50 -0.93 -6.77 4.76
C CYS A 50 -1.65 -7.74 5.69
N LEU A 51 -2.96 -7.88 5.49
CA LEU A 51 -3.84 -8.76 6.26
C LEU A 51 -4.53 -9.76 5.33
N ALA A 52 -4.86 -10.93 5.88
CA ALA A 52 -5.74 -11.90 5.24
C ALA A 52 -6.61 -12.55 6.34
N LEU A 53 -7.88 -12.82 6.01
CA LEU A 53 -8.81 -13.47 6.95
C LEU A 53 -8.32 -14.85 7.38
N ASN A 54 -7.76 -15.60 6.43
CA ASN A 54 -6.97 -16.79 6.72
C ASN A 54 -5.50 -16.44 6.41
N PRO A 55 -4.59 -16.41 7.39
CA PRO A 55 -3.19 -16.07 7.15
C PRO A 55 -2.46 -17.25 6.49
N SER A 56 -2.51 -17.32 5.16
CA SER A 56 -1.72 -18.22 4.34
C SER A 56 -1.11 -17.41 3.19
N PRO A 57 0.12 -17.72 2.73
CA PRO A 57 0.67 -17.11 1.52
C PRO A 57 -0.21 -17.31 0.27
N SER A 58 -1.11 -18.31 0.29
CA SER A 58 -2.04 -18.63 -0.78
C SER A 58 -3.40 -17.92 -0.68
N SER A 59 -3.61 -17.06 0.31
CA SER A 59 -4.91 -16.42 0.55
C SER A 59 -5.32 -15.41 -0.52
N PHE A 60 -4.34 -14.85 -1.23
CA PHE A 60 -4.55 -14.07 -2.43
C PHE A 60 -3.36 -14.18 -3.38
N ARG A 61 -3.56 -13.80 -4.65
CA ARG A 61 -2.49 -13.65 -5.66
C ARG A 61 -2.60 -12.29 -6.35
N GLY A 62 -1.46 -11.75 -6.80
CA GLY A 62 -1.35 -10.42 -7.40
C GLY A 62 -0.92 -9.38 -6.37
N SER A 63 -1.37 -8.14 -6.53
CA SER A 63 -1.08 -7.03 -5.60
C SER A 63 0.41 -6.71 -5.47
N LEU A 64 1.15 -6.69 -6.57
CA LEU A 64 2.56 -6.32 -6.59
C LEU A 64 2.70 -4.81 -6.43
N LEU A 65 3.39 -4.38 -5.37
CA LEU A 65 3.74 -2.97 -5.14
C LEU A 65 5.05 -2.66 -5.85
N SER A 66 5.04 -1.64 -6.69
CA SER A 66 6.20 -1.22 -7.49
C SER A 66 6.60 0.20 -7.12
N PHE A 67 7.87 0.44 -6.85
CA PHE A 67 8.43 1.75 -6.50
C PHE A 67 9.29 2.31 -7.63
N PHE A 68 9.17 3.61 -7.86
CA PHE A 68 9.80 4.35 -8.95
C PHE A 68 10.54 5.56 -8.39
N SER A 69 11.67 5.92 -8.98
CA SER A 69 12.42 7.09 -8.54
C SER A 69 11.66 8.39 -8.88
N HIS A 70 10.93 8.39 -10.00
CA HIS A 70 10.21 9.57 -10.51
C HIS A 70 8.89 9.22 -11.23
N ALA A 71 8.05 10.25 -11.40
CA ALA A 71 6.76 10.19 -12.10
C ALA A 71 6.86 9.76 -13.57
N GLU A 72 7.99 9.96 -14.23
CA GLU A 72 8.17 9.61 -15.65
C GLU A 72 8.77 8.22 -15.86
N HIS A 73 9.32 7.61 -14.80
CA HIS A 73 9.98 6.31 -14.92
C HIS A 73 8.96 5.20 -15.13
N THR A 74 9.15 4.40 -16.18
CA THR A 74 8.29 3.27 -16.52
C THR A 74 8.72 1.97 -15.86
N HIS A 75 10.00 1.86 -15.46
CA HIS A 75 10.55 0.68 -14.81
C HIS A 75 10.73 0.95 -13.31
N PRO A 76 10.21 0.07 -12.44
CA PRO A 76 10.42 0.21 -11.01
C PRO A 76 11.86 -0.14 -10.63
N PHE A 77 12.40 0.54 -9.62
CA PHE A 77 13.69 0.16 -9.03
C PHE A 77 13.54 -0.92 -7.94
N LEU A 78 12.32 -1.08 -7.41
CA LEU A 78 12.00 -2.08 -6.40
C LEU A 78 10.56 -2.56 -6.61
N THR A 79 10.35 -3.86 -6.51
CA THR A 79 9.03 -4.48 -6.45
C THR A 79 8.89 -5.31 -5.19
N TYR A 80 7.72 -5.27 -4.57
CA TYR A 80 7.41 -5.97 -3.33
C TYR A 80 6.09 -6.74 -3.47
N SER A 81 6.13 -8.03 -3.16
CA SER A 81 4.93 -8.86 -3.09
C SER A 81 4.42 -8.88 -1.65
N HIS A 82 3.20 -8.42 -1.44
CA HIS A 82 2.59 -8.43 -0.12
C HIS A 82 2.44 -9.87 0.43
N THR A 83 2.75 -10.05 1.70
CA THR A 83 2.60 -11.31 2.44
C THR A 83 1.76 -11.05 3.69
N PRO A 84 0.69 -11.82 3.97
CA PRO A 84 -0.11 -11.64 5.17
C PRO A 84 0.74 -11.61 6.46
N GLY A 85 0.47 -10.64 7.33
CA GLY A 85 1.22 -10.42 8.57
C GLY A 85 2.47 -9.54 8.42
N HIS A 86 2.92 -9.26 7.19
CA HIS A 86 4.04 -8.35 6.95
C HIS A 86 3.58 -6.89 6.84
N ALA A 87 4.36 -6.01 7.47
CA ALA A 87 4.24 -4.57 7.30
C ALA A 87 5.38 -4.04 6.42
N LEU A 88 5.05 -3.06 5.59
CA LEU A 88 6.01 -2.28 4.83
C LEU A 88 5.95 -0.82 5.30
N PHE A 89 7.13 -0.24 5.54
CA PHE A 89 7.30 1.19 5.72
C PHE A 89 7.97 1.78 4.49
N HIS A 90 7.48 2.91 4.01
CA HIS A 90 8.17 3.70 3.00
C HIS A 90 7.89 5.20 3.19
N LEU A 91 8.74 6.04 2.61
CA LEU A 91 8.49 7.48 2.60
C LEU A 91 7.24 7.78 1.77
N GLY A 92 6.41 8.71 2.24
CA GLY A 92 5.18 9.08 1.54
C GLY A 92 5.43 9.65 0.14
N GLY A 93 6.51 10.43 0.00
CA GLY A 93 6.92 11.03 -1.28
C GLY A 93 7.49 10.07 -2.33
N LEU A 94 7.55 8.76 -2.06
CA LEU A 94 8.01 7.78 -3.05
C LEU A 94 6.90 7.46 -4.05
N TRP A 95 7.23 7.57 -5.34
CA TRP A 95 6.33 7.17 -6.41
C TRP A 95 6.14 5.67 -6.40
N HIS A 96 4.89 5.22 -6.36
CA HIS A 96 4.57 3.82 -6.33
C HIS A 96 3.22 3.51 -7.01
N ALA A 97 3.07 2.27 -7.45
CA ALA A 97 1.85 1.73 -8.06
C ALA A 97 1.61 0.32 -7.54
N VAL A 98 0.35 -0.11 -7.53
CA VAL A 98 -0.02 -1.46 -7.08
C VAL A 98 -0.79 -2.16 -8.19
N THR A 99 -0.32 -3.33 -8.61
CA THR A 99 -1.09 -4.17 -9.54
C THR A 99 -2.33 -4.73 -8.85
N PRO A 100 -3.36 -5.14 -9.59
CA PRO A 100 -4.56 -5.75 -9.01
C PRO A 100 -4.32 -7.01 -8.19
N VAL A 101 -5.28 -7.31 -7.31
CA VAL A 101 -5.49 -8.68 -6.81
C VAL A 101 -6.16 -9.50 -7.91
N GLU A 102 -5.58 -10.65 -8.25
CA GLU A 102 -6.08 -11.54 -9.31
C GLU A 102 -6.98 -12.65 -8.75
N VAL A 103 -6.69 -13.11 -7.53
CA VAL A 103 -7.37 -14.23 -6.87
C VAL A 103 -7.47 -13.94 -5.37
N GLY A 104 -8.59 -14.33 -4.76
CA GLY A 104 -8.79 -14.24 -3.32
C GLY A 104 -9.12 -12.82 -2.84
N GLU A 105 -8.80 -12.51 -1.59
CA GLU A 105 -9.02 -11.19 -1.02
C GLU A 105 -7.79 -10.76 -0.21
N ARG A 106 -7.31 -9.53 -0.45
CA ARG A 106 -6.27 -8.91 0.37
C ARG A 106 -6.90 -7.81 1.21
N TRP A 107 -6.61 -7.83 2.50
CA TRP A 107 -6.94 -6.72 3.38
C TRP A 107 -5.66 -5.97 3.73
N GLY A 108 -5.78 -4.70 4.12
CA GLY A 108 -4.62 -3.96 4.60
C GLY A 108 -4.98 -2.83 5.53
N ILE A 109 -4.16 -2.61 6.55
CA ILE A 109 -4.18 -1.38 7.32
C ILE A 109 -3.16 -0.44 6.69
N ILE A 110 -3.62 0.71 6.21
CA ILE A 110 -2.79 1.77 5.67
C ILE A 110 -2.80 2.93 6.67
N ALA A 111 -1.62 3.39 7.07
CA ALA A 111 -1.48 4.56 7.91
C ALA A 111 -0.57 5.60 7.25
N PHE A 112 -1.08 6.82 7.15
CA PHE A 112 -0.34 8.00 6.72
C PHE A 112 0.12 8.75 7.96
N LEU A 113 1.42 8.64 8.25
CA LEU A 113 2.07 9.18 9.44
C LEU A 113 2.75 10.52 9.09
N ARG A 114 2.65 11.51 9.98
CA ARG A 114 3.22 12.85 9.81
C ARG A 114 4.44 13.04 10.70
#